data_AF-M1CA85-F1
#
_entry.id   AF-M1CA85-F1
#
_cell.length_a   1.000
_cell.length_b   1.000
_cell.length_c   1.000
_cell.angle_alpha   90.00
_cell.angle_beta   90.00
_cell.angle_gamma   90.00
#
_symmetry.space_group_name_H-M   'P 1'
#
loop_
_entity.id
_entity.type
_entity.pdbx_description
1 polymer ?
#
loop_
_entity_poly.entity_id
_entity_poly.type
_entity_poly.pdbx_seq_one_letter_code
_entity_poly.pdbx_strand_id
1 'polypeptide(L)'
;MKCMSSLQVYSPSEYTHVLVICGPGNNGGDGLVAARHLHHFGYKPSICYPKRNTEPPFAGLVTQLESLSVPFLPVEDLPVQLSSDFEIIVDAIFGFSFHGNLRPPFDSLIRRMVSIKTQQRTHEIAAVVISVDIPFGWHVEEGDICGEGIEPDMLFQKWLGDALEAGVKEPHYMVLSTAGKDAKPSSRMVSLEGVNKDGFVWHTNYRSQKAREISENPHASLLFYWGPIKCQVRVEGFVEQVSDEESEQSFSSLPRDIQIRPTVSKQSTLIHGREVLHQQYKEFEEKYHDRSSIPRPKHWGGYRLIPEFFEFWQGEESQVHLKFRYYAEEIDGRRVWTIHRLVPQLAESASSL
;
A
#
# COMPACT_ATOMS: atom_id res chain seq x y z
N MET A 1 -3.77 10.38 12.33
CA MET A 1 -2.88 9.96 11.24
C MET A 1 -3.73 9.70 10.00
N LYS A 2 -3.31 10.18 8.82
CA LYS A 2 -3.90 9.76 7.54
C LYS A 2 -2.81 9.03 6.77
N CYS A 3 -2.90 7.71 6.64
CA CYS A 3 -2.04 6.91 5.77
C CYS A 3 -2.88 6.34 4.62
N MET A 4 -2.49 6.63 3.38
CA MET A 4 -3.28 6.42 2.16
C MET A 4 -3.01 5.07 1.51
N SER A 5 -3.49 4.02 2.16
CA SER A 5 -3.58 2.70 1.57
C SER A 5 -4.67 1.93 2.28
N SER A 6 -5.88 2.03 1.74
CA SER A 6 -7.13 1.95 2.52
C SER A 6 -7.03 2.72 3.84
N LEU A 7 -7.46 4.00 3.85
CA LEU A 7 -7.91 4.67 5.07
C LEU A 7 -9.19 3.99 5.62
N GLN A 8 -9.14 2.67 5.82
CA GLN A 8 -10.12 2.01 6.67
C GLN A 8 -9.74 2.43 8.08
N VAL A 9 -10.34 3.53 8.50
CA VAL A 9 -10.25 4.01 9.87
C VAL A 9 -11.08 3.03 10.69
N TYR A 10 -10.41 2.14 11.39
CA TYR A 10 -11.04 1.26 12.36
C TYR A 10 -11.44 2.12 13.56
N SER A 11 -12.68 2.62 13.58
CA SER A 11 -13.14 3.49 14.66
C SER A 11 -13.09 2.75 16.00
N PRO A 12 -12.62 3.36 17.10
CA PRO A 12 -12.64 2.73 18.41
C PRO A 12 -14.06 2.39 18.90
N SER A 13 -15.10 2.95 18.26
CA SER A 13 -16.51 2.57 18.50
C SER A 13 -16.89 1.19 17.96
N GLU A 14 -16.14 0.69 16.97
CA GLU A 14 -16.41 -0.60 16.28
C GLU A 14 -15.28 -1.61 16.51
N TYR A 15 -14.04 -1.13 16.67
CA TYR A 15 -12.83 -1.93 16.84
C TYR A 15 -12.12 -1.45 18.10
N THR A 16 -12.61 -1.86 19.26
CA THR A 16 -12.17 -1.33 20.55
C THR A 16 -10.97 -2.10 21.11
N HIS A 17 -10.95 -3.42 21.01
CA HIS A 17 -9.97 -4.31 21.63
C HIS A 17 -8.84 -4.63 20.67
N VAL A 18 -7.62 -4.26 21.08
CA VAL A 18 -6.43 -4.39 20.25
C VAL A 18 -5.42 -5.29 20.95
N LEU A 19 -4.92 -6.33 20.28
CA LEU A 19 -3.79 -7.10 20.76
C LEU A 19 -2.51 -6.63 20.07
N VAL A 20 -1.54 -6.14 20.82
CA VAL A 20 -0.22 -5.75 20.30
C VAL A 20 0.80 -6.82 20.67
N ILE A 21 1.35 -7.52 19.68
CA ILE A 21 2.31 -8.60 19.90
C ILE A 21 3.72 -8.08 19.60
N CYS A 22 4.54 -7.94 20.64
CA CYS A 22 5.86 -7.32 20.57
C CYS A 22 6.99 -8.36 20.61
N GLY A 23 8.02 -8.17 19.81
CA GLY A 23 9.27 -8.92 19.90
C GLY A 23 10.41 -8.16 20.59
N PRO A 24 11.58 -8.80 20.74
CA PRO A 24 12.66 -8.25 21.57
C PRO A 24 13.43 -7.08 20.93
N GLY A 25 13.29 -6.87 19.62
CA GLY A 25 14.04 -5.84 18.89
C GLY A 25 13.30 -4.50 18.78
N ASN A 26 13.84 -3.60 17.96
CA ASN A 26 13.29 -2.26 17.74
C ASN A 26 11.82 -2.30 17.29
N ASN A 27 11.44 -3.22 16.39
CA ASN A 27 10.04 -3.35 15.95
C ASN A 27 9.08 -3.61 17.13
N GLY A 28 9.50 -4.39 18.13
CA GLY A 28 8.70 -4.58 19.34
C GLY A 28 8.64 -3.33 20.22
N GLY A 29 9.71 -2.54 20.26
CA GLY A 29 9.71 -1.20 20.86
C GLY A 29 8.69 -0.27 20.19
N ASP A 30 8.63 -0.29 18.86
CA ASP A 30 7.66 0.48 18.08
C ASP A 30 6.22 0.00 18.35
N GLY A 31 6.02 -1.31 18.52
CA GLY A 31 4.77 -1.89 19.02
C GLY A 31 4.34 -1.35 20.38
N LEU A 32 5.26 -1.25 21.35
CA LEU A 32 4.97 -0.67 22.66
C LEU A 32 4.60 0.82 22.55
N VAL A 33 5.29 1.57 21.69
CA VAL A 33 4.95 2.97 21.40
C VAL A 33 3.55 3.07 20.79
N ALA A 34 3.23 2.22 19.81
CA ALA A 34 1.93 2.15 19.17
C ALA A 34 0.81 1.84 20.19
N ALA A 35 1.02 0.86 21.07
CA ALA A 35 0.06 0.52 22.14
C ALA A 35 -0.26 1.73 23.04
N ARG A 36 0.76 2.52 23.40
CA ARG A 36 0.59 3.74 24.20
C ARG A 36 -0.28 4.78 23.47
N HIS A 37 -0.04 4.98 22.17
CA HIS A 37 -0.85 5.89 21.37
C HIS A 37 -2.29 5.39 21.18
N LEU A 38 -2.47 4.10 20.93
CA LEU A 38 -3.80 3.47 20.81
C LEU A 38 -4.62 3.68 22.08
N HIS A 39 -4.04 3.51 23.27
CA HIS A 39 -4.71 3.82 24.53
C HIS A 39 -5.20 5.28 24.58
N HIS A 40 -4.35 6.24 24.21
CA HIS A 40 -4.73 7.66 24.18
C HIS A 40 -5.77 8.01 23.10
N PHE A 41 -5.88 7.19 22.05
CA PHE A 41 -6.91 7.34 21.01
C PHE A 41 -8.23 6.64 21.36
N GLY A 42 -8.35 6.08 22.57
CA GLY A 42 -9.61 5.48 23.06
C GLY A 42 -9.78 4.00 22.74
N TYR A 43 -8.75 3.35 22.19
CA TYR A 43 -8.71 1.89 22.08
C TYR A 43 -8.36 1.25 23.42
N LYS A 44 -8.61 -0.05 23.55
CA LYS A 44 -8.23 -0.89 24.68
C LYS A 44 -7.14 -1.87 24.26
N PRO A 45 -5.87 -1.44 24.22
CA PRO A 45 -4.78 -2.32 23.87
C PRO A 45 -4.49 -3.31 25.00
N SER A 46 -4.15 -4.54 24.63
CA SER A 46 -3.50 -5.56 25.45
C SER A 46 -2.19 -5.94 24.78
N ILE A 47 -1.14 -6.20 25.57
CA ILE A 47 0.21 -6.40 25.04
C ILE A 47 0.67 -7.82 25.30
N CYS A 48 1.03 -8.56 24.26
CA CYS A 48 1.79 -9.80 24.40
C CYS A 48 3.27 -9.52 24.12
N TYR A 49 4.13 -9.60 25.14
CA TYR A 49 5.57 -9.36 24.99
C TYR A 49 6.39 -10.53 25.55
N PRO A 50 6.45 -11.67 24.83
CA PRO A 50 6.95 -12.94 25.38
C PRO A 50 8.43 -12.93 25.72
N LYS A 51 9.23 -12.14 24.99
CA LYS A 51 10.67 -12.00 25.21
C LYS A 51 11.00 -10.52 25.38
N ARG A 52 10.87 -10.02 26.61
CA ARG A 52 11.11 -8.62 26.94
C ARG A 52 12.58 -8.24 26.78
N ASN A 53 12.83 -7.09 26.17
CA ASN A 53 14.15 -6.47 26.16
C ASN A 53 14.30 -5.61 27.42
N THR A 54 15.40 -5.81 28.16
CA THR A 54 15.67 -5.13 29.41
C THR A 54 16.51 -3.86 29.23
N GLU A 55 16.96 -3.55 28.01
CA GLU A 55 17.69 -2.32 27.74
C GLU A 55 16.83 -1.07 28.08
N PRO A 56 17.45 0.02 28.57
CA PRO A 56 16.73 1.17 29.11
C PRO A 56 15.63 1.76 28.22
N PRO A 57 15.79 1.87 26.88
CA PRO A 57 14.73 2.38 26.01
C PRO A 57 13.44 1.54 26.06
N PHE A 58 13.57 0.21 26.13
CA PHE A 58 12.42 -0.71 26.14
C PHE A 58 11.80 -0.80 27.53
N ALA A 59 12.63 -0.85 28.57
CA ALA A 59 12.16 -0.85 29.96
C ALA A 59 11.32 0.41 30.26
N GLY A 60 11.77 1.58 29.78
CA GLY A 60 11.03 2.83 29.92
C GLY A 60 9.65 2.81 29.25
N LEU A 61 9.51 2.15 28.10
CA LEU A 61 8.23 1.99 27.41
C LEU A 61 7.28 1.06 28.18
N VAL A 62 7.81 -0.05 28.71
CA VAL A 62 7.04 -0.97 29.56
C VAL A 62 6.49 -0.25 30.79
N THR A 63 7.34 0.51 31.50
CA THR A 63 6.91 1.29 32.68
C THR A 63 5.80 2.29 32.34
N GLN A 64 5.90 2.96 31.18
CA GLN A 64 4.85 3.89 30.75
C GLN A 64 3.51 3.18 30.52
N LEU A 65 3.52 2.02 29.86
CA LEU A 65 2.31 1.25 29.58
C LEU A 65 1.69 0.68 30.85
N GLU A 66 2.50 0.19 31.78
CA GLU A 66 2.05 -0.25 33.10
C GLU A 66 1.44 0.91 33.90
N SER A 67 2.01 2.12 33.81
CA SER A 67 1.44 3.32 34.45
C SER A 67 0.08 3.73 33.87
N LEU A 68 -0.17 3.41 32.60
CA LEU A 68 -1.46 3.59 31.93
C LEU A 68 -2.42 2.43 32.17
N SER A 69 -2.03 1.44 33.00
CA SER A 69 -2.81 0.23 33.28
C SER A 69 -3.14 -0.58 32.01
N VAL A 70 -2.27 -0.52 31.01
CA VAL A 70 -2.37 -1.36 29.80
C VAL A 70 -1.96 -2.80 30.17
N PRO A 71 -2.83 -3.81 29.97
CA PRO A 71 -2.55 -5.17 30.40
C PRO A 71 -1.46 -5.82 29.55
N PHE A 72 -0.54 -6.53 30.21
CA PHE A 72 0.42 -7.43 29.57
C PHE A 72 -0.06 -8.86 29.74
N LEU A 73 -0.36 -9.54 28.63
CA LEU A 73 -0.86 -10.90 28.59
C LEU A 73 0.28 -11.87 28.19
N PRO A 74 0.53 -12.92 28.98
CA PRO A 74 1.43 -13.99 28.57
C PRO A 74 0.80 -14.83 27.43
N VAL A 75 1.62 -15.62 26.73
CA VAL A 75 1.18 -16.34 25.51
C VAL A 75 0.11 -17.40 25.81
N GLU A 76 0.22 -18.00 26.98
CA GLU A 76 -0.69 -19.00 27.53
C GLU A 76 -2.09 -18.46 27.83
N ASP A 77 -2.21 -17.17 28.15
CA ASP A 77 -3.50 -16.53 28.47
C ASP A 77 -4.23 -16.03 27.22
N LEU A 78 -3.57 -16.04 26.06
CA LEU A 78 -4.21 -15.65 24.81
C LEU A 78 -5.10 -16.79 24.27
N PRO A 79 -6.27 -16.47 23.70
CA PRO A 79 -7.13 -17.47 23.07
C PRO A 79 -6.43 -18.12 21.87
N VAL A 80 -6.80 -19.38 21.59
CA VAL A 80 -6.29 -20.11 20.41
C VAL A 80 -6.68 -19.37 19.12
N GLN A 81 -7.88 -18.81 19.08
CA GLN A 81 -8.36 -17.99 17.99
C GLN A 81 -8.41 -16.53 18.46
N LEU A 82 -7.40 -15.74 18.10
CA LEU A 82 -7.25 -14.36 18.59
C LEU A 82 -8.44 -13.46 18.22
N SER A 83 -9.14 -13.75 17.12
CA SER A 83 -10.33 -13.02 16.68
C SER A 83 -11.55 -13.18 17.59
N SER A 84 -11.50 -14.04 18.62
CA SER A 84 -12.60 -14.14 19.60
C SER A 84 -12.65 -12.92 20.53
N ASP A 85 -11.48 -12.38 20.87
CA ASP A 85 -11.32 -11.39 21.94
C ASP A 85 -10.78 -10.05 21.41
N PHE A 86 -10.21 -10.05 20.21
CA PHE A 86 -9.55 -8.90 19.63
C PHE A 86 -10.02 -8.64 18.20
N GLU A 87 -10.44 -7.40 17.93
CA GLU A 87 -10.83 -6.99 16.59
C GLU A 87 -9.63 -6.50 15.77
N ILE A 88 -8.55 -6.06 16.43
CA ILE A 88 -7.30 -5.64 15.77
C ILE A 88 -6.12 -6.36 16.41
N ILE A 89 -5.29 -6.97 15.58
CA ILE A 89 -4.01 -7.56 15.98
C ILE A 89 -2.90 -6.70 15.38
N VAL A 90 -2.05 -6.13 16.22
CA VAL A 90 -0.86 -5.39 15.80
C VAL A 90 0.35 -6.31 15.91
N ASP A 91 0.92 -6.66 14.77
CA ASP A 91 2.15 -7.42 14.64
C ASP A 91 3.37 -6.49 14.72
N ALA A 92 4.06 -6.58 15.85
CA ALA A 92 5.30 -5.89 16.17
C ALA A 92 6.39 -6.91 16.58
N ILE A 93 6.31 -8.15 16.08
CA ILE A 93 7.18 -9.23 16.55
C ILE A 93 8.58 -9.09 15.97
N PHE A 94 8.70 -9.05 14.64
CA PHE A 94 10.00 -9.00 13.96
C PHE A 94 9.99 -7.90 12.91
N GLY A 95 11.07 -7.14 12.81
CA GLY A 95 11.26 -6.12 11.77
C GLY A 95 12.09 -6.66 10.60
N PHE A 96 12.41 -5.78 9.64
CA PHE A 96 13.15 -6.13 8.42
C PHE A 96 14.51 -6.83 8.62
N SER A 97 15.12 -6.72 9.81
CA SER A 97 16.46 -7.24 10.10
C SER A 97 16.47 -8.65 10.72
N PHE A 98 15.33 -9.33 10.81
CA PHE A 98 15.27 -10.67 11.40
C PHE A 98 15.81 -11.74 10.45
N HIS A 99 16.75 -12.54 10.95
CA HIS A 99 17.35 -13.67 10.24
C HIS A 99 17.28 -14.91 11.12
N GLY A 100 16.62 -15.98 10.65
CA GLY A 100 16.61 -17.29 11.31
C GLY A 100 15.24 -17.96 11.39
N ASN A 101 15.23 -19.22 11.85
CA ASN A 101 14.02 -20.01 12.00
C ASN A 101 13.16 -19.50 13.17
N LEU A 102 11.84 -19.60 13.00
CA LEU A 102 10.88 -19.36 14.07
C LEU A 102 11.09 -20.35 15.20
N ARG A 103 11.13 -19.81 16.41
CA ARG A 103 11.26 -20.60 17.63
C ARG A 103 10.16 -20.23 18.61
N PRO A 104 9.79 -21.16 19.50
CA PRO A 104 8.94 -20.85 20.64
C PRO A 104 9.46 -19.65 21.45
N PRO A 105 8.56 -18.79 21.96
CA PRO A 105 7.10 -18.91 21.90
C PRO A 105 6.45 -18.25 20.66
N PHE A 106 7.23 -17.61 19.78
CA PHE A 106 6.72 -16.80 18.68
C PHE A 106 6.05 -17.62 17.57
N ASP A 107 6.56 -18.83 17.29
CA ASP A 107 6.00 -19.75 16.30
C ASP A 107 4.50 -20.04 16.50
N SER A 108 4.07 -20.14 17.77
CA SER A 108 2.67 -20.37 18.12
C SER A 108 1.79 -19.15 17.88
N LEU A 109 2.25 -17.94 18.24
CA LEU A 109 1.53 -16.68 18.03
C LEU A 109 1.32 -16.42 16.55
N ILE A 110 2.37 -16.68 15.78
CA ILE A 110 2.37 -16.57 14.32
C ILE A 110 1.30 -17.44 13.69
N ARG A 111 1.24 -18.74 14.04
CA ARG A 111 0.21 -19.64 13.53
C ARG A 111 -1.21 -19.15 13.82
N ARG A 112 -1.43 -18.49 14.97
CA ARG A 112 -2.73 -17.89 15.32
C ARG A 112 -3.05 -16.62 14.52
N MET A 113 -2.06 -15.83 14.12
CA MET A 113 -2.28 -14.66 13.26
C MET A 113 -2.57 -15.07 11.81
N VAL A 114 -1.91 -16.11 11.31
CA VAL A 114 -2.13 -16.66 9.98
C VAL A 114 -3.55 -17.21 9.83
N SER A 115 -4.07 -17.88 10.86
CA SER A 115 -5.45 -18.40 10.82
C SER A 115 -6.49 -17.28 10.68
N ILE A 116 -6.26 -16.11 11.30
CA ILE A 116 -7.10 -14.91 11.11
C ILE A 116 -7.10 -14.48 9.65
N LYS A 117 -5.92 -14.31 9.04
CA LYS A 117 -5.81 -13.93 7.62
C LYS A 117 -6.54 -14.91 6.70
N THR A 118 -6.48 -16.21 7.00
CA THR A 118 -7.16 -17.25 6.23
C THR A 118 -8.69 -17.13 6.34
N GLN A 119 -9.20 -16.89 7.54
CA GLN A 119 -10.63 -16.70 7.83
C GLN A 119 -11.18 -15.35 7.33
N GLN A 120 -10.33 -14.32 7.22
CA GLN A 120 -10.69 -13.06 6.57
C GLN A 120 -10.94 -13.26 5.07
N ARG A 121 -10.13 -14.09 4.39
CA ARG A 121 -10.29 -14.38 2.96
C ARG A 121 -11.63 -15.07 2.66
N THR A 122 -12.16 -15.87 3.60
CA THR A 122 -13.48 -16.50 3.50
C THR A 122 -14.64 -15.62 3.97
N HIS A 123 -14.37 -14.35 4.35
CA HIS A 123 -15.35 -13.41 4.95
C HIS A 123 -16.02 -13.94 6.24
N GLU A 124 -15.37 -14.85 6.95
CA GLU A 124 -15.93 -15.49 8.15
C GLU A 124 -15.72 -14.66 9.43
N ILE A 125 -14.75 -13.73 9.43
CA ILE A 125 -14.40 -12.91 10.59
C ILE A 125 -14.09 -11.44 10.22
N ALA A 126 -14.33 -10.54 11.16
CA ALA A 126 -14.08 -9.09 11.02
C ALA A 126 -12.73 -8.63 11.62
N ALA A 127 -12.02 -9.50 12.36
CA ALA A 127 -10.76 -9.13 13.00
C ALA A 127 -9.66 -8.87 11.94
N VAL A 128 -8.80 -7.88 12.17
CA VAL A 128 -7.76 -7.44 11.22
C VAL A 128 -6.35 -7.57 11.79
N VAL A 129 -5.39 -7.92 10.94
CA VAL A 129 -3.96 -7.93 11.31
C VAL A 129 -3.27 -6.74 10.65
N ILE A 130 -2.66 -5.89 11.46
CA ILE A 130 -1.90 -4.70 11.06
C ILE A 130 -0.47 -4.88 11.53
N SER A 131 0.52 -4.47 10.74
CA SER A 131 1.91 -4.60 11.13
C SER A 131 2.58 -3.26 11.27
N VAL A 132 3.50 -3.19 12.24
CA VAL A 132 4.22 -1.94 12.55
C VAL A 132 5.29 -1.63 11.50
N ASP A 133 6.00 -2.64 11.01
CA ASP A 133 7.07 -2.47 10.02
C ASP A 133 6.83 -3.37 8.80
N ILE A 134 7.09 -4.68 8.93
CA ILE A 134 6.84 -5.68 7.89
C ILE A 134 6.10 -6.84 8.56
N PRO A 135 4.89 -7.21 8.13
CA PRO A 135 4.20 -8.37 8.69
C PRO A 135 4.99 -9.67 8.61
N PHE A 136 4.73 -10.51 9.58
CA PHE A 136 5.33 -11.81 9.76
C PHE A 136 5.15 -12.72 8.52
N GLY A 137 6.19 -13.54 8.22
CA GLY A 137 6.16 -14.56 7.17
C GLY A 137 6.94 -14.18 5.90
N TRP A 138 7.46 -12.96 5.83
CA TRP A 138 8.28 -12.49 4.73
C TRP A 138 9.75 -12.74 5.04
N HIS A 139 10.30 -13.84 4.56
CA HIS A 139 11.74 -14.05 4.60
C HIS A 139 12.40 -13.01 3.68
N VAL A 140 13.34 -12.21 4.18
CA VAL A 140 14.02 -11.16 3.38
C VAL A 140 14.71 -11.74 2.13
N GLU A 141 15.03 -13.04 2.14
CA GLU A 141 15.70 -13.73 1.04
C GLU A 141 14.77 -14.66 0.24
N GLU A 142 13.72 -15.20 0.86
CA GLU A 142 12.90 -16.28 0.28
C GLU A 142 11.40 -15.93 0.19
N GLY A 143 11.01 -14.76 0.70
CA GLY A 143 9.65 -14.23 0.60
C GLY A 143 8.68 -15.02 1.46
N ASP A 144 7.44 -15.13 0.98
CA ASP A 144 6.40 -15.92 1.63
C ASP A 144 6.42 -17.38 1.12
N ILE A 145 7.37 -18.16 1.63
CA ILE A 145 7.55 -19.58 1.24
C ILE A 145 6.33 -20.43 1.61
N CYS A 146 5.53 -20.00 2.59
CA CYS A 146 4.40 -20.74 3.11
C CYS A 146 3.04 -20.29 2.54
N GLY A 147 2.98 -19.19 1.78
CA GLY A 147 1.73 -18.58 1.34
C GLY A 147 0.91 -17.93 2.49
N GLU A 148 1.57 -17.63 3.61
CA GLU A 148 1.02 -17.14 4.88
C GLU A 148 1.51 -15.73 5.28
N GLY A 149 2.42 -15.15 4.49
CA GLY A 149 3.09 -13.87 4.66
C GLY A 149 2.28 -12.67 4.16
N ILE A 150 2.96 -11.66 3.62
CA ILE A 150 2.35 -10.42 3.13
C ILE A 150 2.35 -10.43 1.62
N GLU A 151 1.34 -9.79 1.04
CA GLU A 151 1.29 -9.56 -0.39
C GLU A 151 2.09 -8.28 -0.76
N PRO A 152 2.72 -8.21 -1.95
CA PRO A 152 3.61 -7.11 -2.33
C PRO A 152 2.95 -5.73 -2.37
N ASP A 153 1.64 -5.66 -2.54
CA ASP A 153 0.88 -4.41 -2.47
C ASP A 153 1.01 -3.75 -1.09
N MET A 154 1.03 -4.51 0.00
CA MET A 154 1.22 -3.95 1.35
C MET A 154 2.62 -3.34 1.54
N LEU A 155 3.65 -3.95 0.95
CA LEU A 155 5.01 -3.36 0.98
C LEU A 155 5.06 -2.06 0.17
N PHE A 156 4.38 -2.00 -0.97
CA PHE A 156 4.23 -0.76 -1.73
C PHE A 156 3.55 0.33 -0.90
N GLN A 157 2.46 -0.01 -0.22
CA GLN A 157 1.71 0.90 0.63
C GLN A 157 2.57 1.48 1.76
N LYS A 158 3.36 0.63 2.42
CA LYS A 158 4.34 1.05 3.43
C LYS A 158 5.33 2.07 2.85
N TRP A 159 5.97 1.75 1.72
CA TRP A 159 6.98 2.64 1.13
C TRP A 159 6.39 3.95 0.62
N LEU A 160 5.15 3.95 0.13
CA LEU A 160 4.42 5.17 -0.19
C LEU A 160 4.18 6.01 1.07
N GLY A 161 3.86 5.38 2.20
CA GLY A 161 3.79 6.01 3.52
C GLY A 161 5.13 6.63 3.95
N ASP A 162 6.22 5.87 3.86
CA ASP A 162 7.58 6.33 4.17
C ASP A 162 7.95 7.56 3.31
N ALA A 163 7.59 7.57 2.02
CA ALA A 163 7.80 8.71 1.13
C ALA A 163 6.99 9.95 1.54
N LEU A 164 5.75 9.78 1.99
CA LEU A 164 4.92 10.87 2.51
C LEU A 164 5.54 11.46 3.79
N GLU A 165 5.97 10.63 4.72
CA GLU A 165 6.59 11.04 5.98
C GLU A 165 7.93 11.76 5.77
N ALA A 166 8.71 11.30 4.79
CA ALA A 166 9.94 11.97 4.36
C ALA A 166 9.70 13.29 3.61
N GLY A 167 8.45 13.70 3.40
CA GLY A 167 8.10 14.95 2.74
C GLY A 167 8.37 14.94 1.24
N VAL A 168 8.40 13.76 0.60
CA VAL A 168 8.51 13.66 -0.85
C VAL A 168 7.30 14.35 -1.47
N LYS A 169 7.53 15.27 -2.41
CA LYS A 169 6.45 15.98 -3.08
C LYS A 169 5.69 15.02 -4.00
N GLU A 170 4.36 15.02 -3.89
CA GLU A 170 3.47 14.32 -4.83
C GLU A 170 3.82 12.81 -5.00
N PRO A 171 4.03 12.04 -3.92
CA PRO A 171 4.61 10.69 -4.01
C PRO A 171 3.65 9.66 -4.64
N HIS A 172 2.37 10.01 -4.78
CA HIS A 172 1.34 9.24 -5.47
C HIS A 172 1.40 9.38 -7.00
N TYR A 173 2.18 10.32 -7.54
CA TYR A 173 2.38 10.39 -8.99
C TYR A 173 3.32 9.28 -9.46
N MET A 174 2.93 8.65 -10.56
CA MET A 174 3.65 7.51 -11.14
C MET A 174 3.84 7.68 -12.64
N VAL A 175 4.90 7.10 -13.18
CA VAL A 175 5.05 6.94 -14.63
C VAL A 175 4.24 5.73 -15.07
N LEU A 176 3.30 5.93 -15.98
CA LEU A 176 2.55 4.87 -16.66
C LEU A 176 3.14 4.64 -18.06
N SER A 177 3.62 3.43 -18.29
CA SER A 177 4.13 2.98 -19.59
C SER A 177 3.17 1.98 -20.23
N THR A 178 2.81 2.25 -21.48
CA THR A 178 1.89 1.43 -22.29
C THR A 178 2.47 1.25 -23.70
N ALA A 179 2.02 0.23 -24.41
CA ALA A 179 2.37 0.01 -25.82
C ALA A 179 1.15 -0.56 -26.54
N GLY A 180 0.80 -0.05 -27.72
CA GLY A 180 -0.27 -0.61 -28.54
C GLY A 180 0.19 -1.82 -29.37
N LYS A 181 -0.61 -2.22 -30.35
CA LYS A 181 -0.29 -3.36 -31.23
C LYS A 181 0.95 -3.18 -32.10
N ASP A 182 1.46 -1.95 -32.23
CA ASP A 182 2.68 -1.62 -32.96
C ASP A 182 3.95 -1.80 -32.12
N ALA A 183 3.81 -2.25 -30.87
CA ALA A 183 4.87 -2.49 -29.90
C ALA A 183 5.77 -1.26 -29.62
N LYS A 184 5.27 -0.05 -29.87
CA LYS A 184 5.99 1.19 -29.54
C LYS A 184 5.63 1.63 -28.13
N PRO A 185 6.57 1.64 -27.17
CA PRO A 185 6.29 2.08 -25.83
C PRO A 185 6.08 3.58 -25.79
N SER A 186 5.19 4.01 -24.90
CA SER A 186 5.01 5.41 -24.55
C SER A 186 4.80 5.55 -23.05
N SER A 187 5.34 6.62 -22.46
CA SER A 187 5.33 6.84 -21.01
C SER A 187 4.87 8.26 -20.68
N ARG A 188 4.19 8.43 -19.54
CA ARG A 188 3.75 9.72 -19.02
C ARG A 188 3.47 9.64 -17.52
N MET A 189 3.45 10.79 -16.86
CA MET A 189 2.98 10.89 -15.48
C MET A 189 1.45 10.71 -15.41
N VAL A 190 0.98 9.96 -14.41
CA VAL A 190 -0.41 9.86 -13.98
C VAL A 190 -0.46 9.88 -12.45
N SER A 191 -1.63 10.16 -11.89
CA SER A 191 -1.89 10.16 -10.45
C SER A 191 -2.45 8.80 -10.04
N LEU A 192 -1.86 8.19 -9.00
CA LEU A 192 -2.46 7.05 -8.32
C LEU A 192 -3.64 7.54 -7.49
N GLU A 193 -4.83 7.02 -7.78
CA GLU A 193 -6.07 7.40 -7.10
C GLU A 193 -6.48 6.38 -6.04
N GLY A 194 -5.99 5.15 -6.15
CA GLY A 194 -6.22 4.10 -5.17
C GLY A 194 -5.29 2.91 -5.36
N VAL A 195 -4.97 2.25 -4.25
CA VAL A 195 -4.31 0.95 -4.23
C VAL A 195 -5.05 0.07 -3.23
N ASN A 196 -5.44 -1.13 -3.67
CA ASN A 196 -6.07 -2.14 -2.83
C ASN A 196 -5.66 -3.53 -3.33
N LYS A 197 -6.21 -4.59 -2.72
CA LYS A 197 -5.99 -6.00 -3.12
C LYS A 197 -6.31 -6.29 -4.59
N ASP A 198 -7.19 -5.50 -5.21
CA ASP A 198 -7.62 -5.69 -6.59
C ASP A 198 -6.65 -5.02 -7.57
N GLY A 199 -5.88 -4.00 -7.13
CA GLY A 199 -4.77 -3.43 -7.88
C GLY A 199 -4.59 -1.92 -7.73
N PHE A 200 -3.97 -1.33 -8.76
CA PHE A 200 -3.60 0.09 -8.83
C PHE A 200 -4.55 0.85 -9.73
N VAL A 201 -5.25 1.83 -9.18
CA VAL A 201 -6.30 2.58 -9.88
C VAL A 201 -5.83 3.98 -10.25
N TRP A 202 -6.08 4.38 -11.50
CA TRP A 202 -5.94 5.76 -11.96
C TRP A 202 -7.08 6.14 -12.88
N HIS A 203 -7.42 7.42 -12.93
CA HIS A 203 -8.47 7.95 -13.80
C HIS A 203 -7.90 8.70 -15.02
N THR A 204 -8.55 8.58 -16.17
CA THR A 204 -8.10 9.20 -17.42
C THR A 204 -9.25 9.40 -18.41
N ASN A 205 -8.95 10.07 -19.52
CA ASN A 205 -9.83 10.11 -20.69
C ASN A 205 -9.64 8.83 -21.53
N TYR A 206 -10.72 8.08 -21.77
CA TYR A 206 -10.77 6.86 -22.60
C TYR A 206 -10.46 7.10 -24.09
N ARG A 207 -10.43 8.36 -24.54
CA ARG A 207 -10.03 8.73 -25.91
C ARG A 207 -8.55 9.07 -26.05
N SER A 208 -7.81 9.09 -24.95
CA SER A 208 -6.38 9.42 -24.96
C SER A 208 -5.53 8.31 -25.59
N GLN A 209 -4.27 8.63 -25.94
CA GLN A 209 -3.34 7.65 -26.51
C GLN A 209 -3.18 6.41 -25.63
N LYS A 210 -2.93 6.59 -24.32
CA LYS A 210 -2.76 5.47 -23.36
C LYS A 210 -3.98 4.54 -23.32
N ALA A 211 -5.19 5.12 -23.40
CA ALA A 211 -6.43 4.34 -23.35
C ALA A 211 -6.62 3.50 -24.62
N ARG A 212 -6.26 4.06 -25.79
CA ARG A 212 -6.22 3.32 -27.04
C ARG A 212 -5.19 2.19 -26.99
N GLU A 213 -3.98 2.48 -26.53
CA GLU A 213 -2.92 1.46 -26.38
C GLU A 213 -3.37 0.34 -25.44
N ILE A 214 -3.94 0.66 -24.27
CA ILE A 214 -4.50 -0.31 -23.32
C ILE A 214 -5.61 -1.15 -23.96
N SER A 215 -6.48 -0.55 -24.78
CA SER A 215 -7.53 -1.29 -25.47
C SER A 215 -7.01 -2.26 -26.53
N GLU A 216 -5.84 -1.99 -27.11
CA GLU A 216 -5.18 -2.86 -28.09
C GLU A 216 -4.28 -3.92 -27.42
N ASN A 217 -3.71 -3.57 -26.27
CA ASN A 217 -2.80 -4.40 -25.48
C ASN A 217 -3.02 -4.07 -23.99
N PRO A 218 -3.78 -4.89 -23.26
CA PRO A 218 -4.22 -4.61 -21.88
C PRO A 218 -3.11 -4.92 -20.86
N HIS A 219 -1.88 -4.48 -21.13
CA HIS A 219 -0.74 -4.60 -20.22
C HIS A 219 -0.08 -3.24 -20.04
N ALA A 220 0.36 -2.95 -18.82
CA ALA A 220 1.10 -1.73 -18.54
C ALA A 220 2.17 -1.94 -17.47
N SER A 221 3.07 -0.96 -17.38
CA SER A 221 4.07 -0.86 -16.32
C SER A 221 3.93 0.48 -15.60
N LEU A 222 3.93 0.44 -14.28
CA LEU A 222 3.96 1.58 -13.38
C LEU A 222 5.36 1.70 -12.78
N LEU A 223 5.86 2.93 -12.67
CA LEU A 223 7.12 3.24 -11.99
C LEU A 223 6.91 4.40 -11.02
N PHE A 224 7.23 4.13 -9.76
CA PHE A 224 7.33 5.12 -8.69
C PHE A 224 8.81 5.35 -8.39
N TYR A 225 9.20 6.61 -8.28
CA TYR A 225 10.55 6.97 -7.90
C TYR A 225 10.53 8.08 -6.85
N TRP A 226 11.00 7.75 -5.65
CA TRP A 226 11.08 8.66 -4.51
C TRP A 226 12.56 8.96 -4.25
N GLY A 227 13.13 9.82 -5.10
CA GLY A 227 14.54 10.19 -5.08
C GLY A 227 15.11 10.58 -3.71
N PRO A 228 14.41 11.40 -2.88
CA PRO A 228 14.91 11.78 -1.56
C PRO A 228 15.20 10.62 -0.60
N ILE A 229 14.43 9.53 -0.69
CA ILE A 229 14.64 8.30 0.09
C ILE A 229 15.34 7.21 -0.71
N LYS A 230 15.76 7.51 -1.95
CA LYS A 230 16.41 6.60 -2.90
C LYS A 230 15.61 5.31 -3.12
N CYS A 231 14.30 5.40 -3.16
CA CYS A 231 13.41 4.26 -3.38
C CYS A 231 12.83 4.28 -4.79
N GLN A 232 12.68 3.09 -5.38
CA GLN A 232 11.95 2.88 -6.62
C GLN A 232 11.07 1.65 -6.49
N VAL A 233 9.84 1.75 -6.99
CA VAL A 233 8.95 0.60 -7.14
C VAL A 233 8.48 0.50 -8.58
N ARG A 234 8.59 -0.69 -9.17
CA ARG A 234 7.93 -1.03 -10.44
C ARG A 234 6.81 -2.00 -10.19
N VAL A 235 5.72 -1.82 -10.94
CA VAL A 235 4.58 -2.73 -10.93
C VAL A 235 4.23 -3.02 -12.38
N GLU A 236 4.05 -4.28 -12.75
CA GLU A 236 3.63 -4.66 -14.10
C GLU A 236 2.43 -5.60 -13.99
N GLY A 237 1.53 -5.56 -14.96
CA GLY A 237 0.37 -6.46 -14.95
C GLY A 237 -0.68 -6.14 -15.99
N PHE A 238 -1.77 -6.89 -15.91
CA PHE A 238 -2.96 -6.74 -16.74
C PHE A 238 -3.74 -5.48 -16.35
N VAL A 239 -4.35 -4.80 -17.32
CA VAL A 239 -5.12 -3.59 -17.11
C VAL A 239 -6.57 -3.79 -17.55
N GLU A 240 -7.50 -3.51 -16.64
CA GLU A 240 -8.94 -3.49 -16.91
C GLU A 240 -9.55 -2.11 -16.69
N GLN A 241 -10.70 -1.84 -17.30
CA GLN A 241 -11.48 -0.65 -16.97
C GLN A 241 -12.23 -0.91 -15.66
N VAL A 242 -12.27 0.08 -14.77
CA VAL A 242 -13.11 0.01 -13.58
C VAL A 242 -14.59 0.12 -13.97
N SER A 243 -15.50 -0.24 -13.07
CA SER A 243 -16.92 -0.16 -13.36
C SER A 243 -17.39 1.28 -13.58
N ASP A 244 -18.53 1.44 -14.27
CA ASP A 244 -19.13 2.75 -14.47
C ASP A 244 -19.57 3.38 -13.14
N GLU A 245 -19.99 2.56 -12.19
CA GLU A 245 -20.34 2.97 -10.83
C GLU A 245 -19.12 3.49 -10.06
N GLU A 246 -17.98 2.79 -10.12
CA GLU A 246 -16.73 3.20 -9.47
C GLU A 246 -16.19 4.49 -10.07
N SER A 247 -16.30 4.64 -11.40
CA SER A 247 -15.96 5.88 -12.11
C SER A 247 -16.87 7.04 -11.71
N GLU A 248 -18.17 6.81 -11.54
CA GLU A 248 -19.14 7.83 -11.10
C GLU A 248 -18.90 8.28 -9.67
N GLN A 249 -18.65 7.33 -8.77
CA GLN A 249 -18.31 7.60 -7.38
C GLN A 249 -17.02 8.41 -7.27
N SER A 250 -15.99 8.03 -8.03
CA SER A 250 -14.74 8.77 -8.07
C SER A 250 -14.93 10.18 -8.60
N PHE A 251 -15.64 10.35 -9.74
CA PHE A 251 -15.90 11.67 -10.33
C PHE A 251 -16.68 12.59 -9.39
N SER A 252 -17.75 12.08 -8.78
CA SER A 252 -18.61 12.86 -7.88
C SER A 252 -17.89 13.31 -6.60
N SER A 253 -16.87 12.58 -6.16
CA SER A 253 -16.03 12.96 -5.01
C SER A 253 -15.03 14.08 -5.30
N LEU A 254 -14.73 14.35 -6.58
CA LEU A 254 -13.77 15.39 -6.96
C LEU A 254 -14.31 16.79 -6.67
N PRO A 255 -13.46 17.74 -6.25
CA PRO A 255 -13.78 19.16 -6.25
C PRO A 255 -14.33 19.61 -7.60
N ARG A 256 -15.30 20.53 -7.58
CA ARG A 256 -16.02 21.01 -8.77
C ARG A 256 -15.09 21.55 -9.86
N ASP A 257 -14.03 22.27 -9.48
CA ASP A 257 -13.02 22.80 -10.41
C ASP A 257 -12.22 21.69 -11.11
N ILE A 258 -12.08 20.52 -10.47
CA ILE A 258 -11.45 19.34 -11.06
C ILE A 258 -12.43 18.58 -11.97
N GLN A 259 -13.72 18.50 -11.62
CA GLN A 259 -14.76 17.88 -12.47
C GLN A 259 -14.93 18.55 -13.84
N ILE A 260 -14.62 19.85 -13.93
CA ILE A 260 -14.70 20.61 -15.19
C ILE A 260 -13.63 20.15 -16.19
N ARG A 261 -12.43 19.80 -15.72
CA ARG A 261 -11.26 19.55 -16.58
C ARG A 261 -11.47 18.41 -17.58
N PRO A 262 -12.00 17.23 -17.19
CA PRO A 262 -12.31 16.14 -18.13
C PRO A 262 -13.37 16.46 -19.17
N THR A 263 -14.26 17.39 -18.83
CA THR A 263 -15.40 17.75 -19.69
C THR A 263 -14.99 18.74 -20.77
N VAL A 264 -14.09 19.67 -20.41
CA VAL A 264 -13.56 20.70 -21.30
C VAL A 264 -12.39 20.19 -22.14
N SER A 265 -11.47 19.44 -21.54
CA SER A 265 -10.25 18.99 -22.20
C SER A 265 -10.47 17.74 -23.07
N LYS A 266 -10.28 17.90 -24.38
CA LYS A 266 -10.03 16.78 -25.29
C LYS A 266 -8.56 16.36 -25.11
N GLN A 267 -8.30 15.52 -24.11
CA GLN A 267 -6.94 15.07 -23.80
C GLN A 267 -6.25 14.48 -25.04
N SER A 268 -5.01 14.90 -25.29
CA SER A 268 -4.18 14.43 -26.41
C SER A 268 -4.66 14.86 -27.82
N THR A 269 -5.46 15.92 -27.93
CA THR A 269 -5.75 16.57 -29.23
C THR A 269 -4.94 17.85 -29.43
N LEU A 270 -4.64 18.19 -30.70
CA LEU A 270 -3.98 19.45 -31.05
C LEU A 270 -4.83 20.65 -30.61
N ILE A 271 -4.20 21.62 -29.95
CA ILE A 271 -4.82 22.92 -29.60
C ILE A 271 -3.96 24.06 -30.15
N HIS A 272 -4.61 25.13 -30.63
CA HIS A 272 -3.94 26.29 -31.21
C HIS A 272 -3.64 27.38 -30.17
N GLY A 273 -3.03 27.01 -29.03
CA GLY A 273 -2.68 27.94 -27.95
C GLY A 273 -3.39 27.65 -26.61
N ARG A 274 -2.85 28.21 -25.52
CA ARG A 274 -3.37 27.98 -24.15
C ARG A 274 -4.66 28.75 -23.87
N GLU A 275 -4.87 29.84 -24.59
CA GLU A 275 -6.01 30.75 -24.48
C GLU A 275 -7.33 30.05 -24.82
N VAL A 276 -7.29 29.10 -25.77
CA VAL A 276 -8.44 28.27 -26.14
C VAL A 276 -8.94 27.45 -24.95
N LEU A 277 -8.03 26.91 -24.12
CA LEU A 277 -8.42 26.16 -22.93
C LEU A 277 -9.08 27.09 -21.91
N HIS A 278 -8.48 28.24 -21.60
CA HIS A 278 -9.06 29.20 -20.65
C HIS A 278 -10.46 29.66 -21.07
N GLN A 279 -10.68 29.90 -22.36
CA GLN A 279 -11.98 30.28 -22.89
C GLN A 279 -13.01 29.14 -22.72
N GLN A 280 -12.64 27.90 -23.08
CA GLN A 280 -13.52 26.75 -22.90
C GLN A 280 -13.82 26.46 -21.42
N TYR A 281 -12.87 26.72 -20.50
CA TYR A 281 -13.13 26.63 -19.06
C TYR A 281 -14.18 27.65 -18.61
N LYS A 282 -14.05 28.91 -19.01
CA LYS A 282 -15.01 29.97 -18.66
C LYS A 282 -16.41 29.68 -19.19
N GLU A 283 -16.52 29.29 -20.46
CA GLU A 283 -17.80 28.92 -21.08
C GLU A 283 -18.45 27.74 -20.35
N PHE A 284 -17.65 26.78 -19.88
CA PHE A 284 -18.14 25.65 -19.12
C PHE A 284 -18.59 26.05 -17.71
N GLU A 285 -17.81 26.87 -17.01
CA GLU A 285 -18.19 27.41 -15.70
C GLU A 285 -19.52 28.17 -15.78
N GLU A 286 -19.68 29.06 -16.77
CA GLU A 286 -20.93 29.79 -17.00
C GLU A 286 -22.11 28.85 -17.28
N LYS A 287 -21.91 27.87 -18.18
CA LYS A 287 -22.95 26.90 -18.56
C LYS A 287 -23.42 26.04 -17.39
N TYR A 288 -22.54 25.73 -16.43
CA TYR A 288 -22.86 24.86 -15.30
C TYR A 288 -23.03 25.62 -13.99
N HIS A 289 -22.95 26.96 -13.97
CA HIS A 289 -22.93 27.74 -12.73
C HIS A 289 -24.15 27.47 -11.82
N ASP A 290 -25.34 27.33 -12.41
CA ASP A 290 -26.59 27.05 -11.69
C ASP A 290 -26.84 25.57 -11.37
N ARG A 291 -26.01 24.66 -11.89
CA ARG A 291 -26.21 23.22 -11.65
C ARG A 291 -25.57 22.81 -10.33
N SER A 292 -26.33 22.07 -9.53
CA SER A 292 -25.84 21.48 -8.28
C SER A 292 -24.80 20.37 -8.54
N SER A 293 -24.88 19.66 -9.66
CA SER A 293 -23.93 18.61 -10.06
C SER A 293 -23.49 18.72 -11.53
N ILE A 294 -22.25 18.33 -11.78
CA ILE A 294 -21.69 18.16 -13.12
C ILE A 294 -21.78 16.66 -13.43
N PRO A 295 -22.42 16.24 -14.55
CA PRO A 295 -22.45 14.83 -14.90
C PRO A 295 -21.07 14.36 -15.37
N ARG A 296 -20.67 13.14 -14.99
CA ARG A 296 -19.43 12.54 -15.48
C ARG A 296 -19.47 12.40 -17.02
N PRO A 297 -18.44 12.84 -17.75
CA PRO A 297 -18.36 12.60 -19.18
C PRO A 297 -18.20 11.09 -19.48
N LYS A 298 -18.97 10.55 -20.43
CA LYS A 298 -18.87 9.13 -20.85
C LYS A 298 -17.48 8.67 -21.28
N HIS A 299 -16.64 9.61 -21.71
CA HIS A 299 -15.26 9.34 -22.13
C HIS A 299 -14.24 9.45 -20.99
N TRP A 300 -14.66 9.63 -19.75
CA TRP A 300 -13.78 9.69 -18.59
C TRP A 300 -14.13 8.59 -17.60
N GLY A 301 -13.12 7.92 -17.07
CA GLY A 301 -13.27 6.90 -16.04
C GLY A 301 -11.92 6.31 -15.64
N GLY A 302 -11.97 5.22 -14.89
CA GLY A 302 -10.80 4.58 -14.29
C GLY A 302 -10.28 3.37 -15.05
N TYR A 303 -8.98 3.13 -14.90
CA TYR A 303 -8.35 1.84 -15.16
C TYR A 303 -7.77 1.29 -13.87
N ARG A 304 -7.70 -0.03 -13.79
CA ARG A 304 -7.05 -0.79 -12.72
C ARG A 304 -5.97 -1.67 -13.34
N LEU A 305 -4.75 -1.57 -12.82
CA LEU A 305 -3.71 -2.55 -13.08
C LEU A 305 -3.74 -3.62 -11.99
N ILE A 306 -4.04 -4.85 -12.39
CA ILE A 306 -3.95 -6.04 -11.55
C ILE A 306 -2.49 -6.48 -11.57
N PRO A 307 -1.74 -6.32 -10.47
CA PRO A 307 -0.29 -6.45 -10.51
C PRO A 307 0.10 -7.92 -10.64
N GLU A 308 0.91 -8.29 -11.62
CA GLU A 308 1.49 -9.63 -11.82
C GLU A 308 2.99 -9.65 -11.46
N PHE A 309 3.58 -8.48 -11.32
CA PHE A 309 4.98 -8.31 -10.98
C PHE A 309 5.17 -7.06 -10.13
N PHE A 310 6.09 -7.16 -9.17
CA PHE A 310 6.64 -6.01 -8.46
C PHE A 310 8.16 -6.05 -8.48
N GLU A 311 8.81 -4.89 -8.57
CA GLU A 311 10.22 -4.72 -8.23
C GLU A 311 10.35 -3.61 -7.20
N PHE A 312 11.00 -3.91 -6.08
CA PHE A 312 11.37 -2.93 -5.06
C PHE A 312 12.88 -2.72 -5.14
N TRP A 313 13.29 -1.47 -5.25
CA TRP A 313 14.69 -1.08 -5.29
C TRP A 313 14.97 0.00 -4.25
N GLN A 314 15.97 -0.23 -3.41
CA GLN A 314 16.47 0.70 -2.40
C GLN A 314 17.92 1.03 -2.68
N GLY A 315 18.21 2.32 -2.87
CA GLY A 315 19.56 2.81 -3.07
C GLY A 315 20.32 2.93 -1.75
N GLU A 316 21.40 2.14 -1.62
CA GLU A 316 22.37 2.23 -0.52
C GLU A 316 23.56 3.15 -0.84
N GLU A 317 24.15 3.76 0.18
CA GLU A 317 25.37 4.58 0.05
C GLU A 317 26.60 3.76 -0.35
N SER A 318 26.63 2.48 0.03
CA SER A 318 27.68 1.52 -0.31
C SER A 318 27.71 1.13 -1.79
N GLN A 319 26.80 1.67 -2.62
CA GLN A 319 26.57 1.29 -4.02
C GLN A 319 26.10 -0.17 -4.21
N VAL A 320 25.83 -0.89 -3.12
CA VAL A 320 25.21 -2.22 -3.14
C VAL A 320 23.72 -2.05 -2.91
N HIS A 321 22.99 -1.74 -3.96
CA HIS A 321 21.55 -1.50 -3.87
C HIS A 321 20.79 -2.79 -3.52
N LEU A 322 19.69 -2.65 -2.77
CA LEU A 322 18.78 -3.77 -2.56
C LEU A 322 17.78 -3.81 -3.71
N LYS A 323 17.55 -4.99 -4.27
CA LYS A 323 16.53 -5.22 -5.31
C LYS A 323 15.80 -6.53 -5.08
N PHE A 324 14.48 -6.43 -4.98
CA PHE A 324 13.58 -7.56 -4.76
C PHE A 324 12.55 -7.59 -5.88
N ARG A 325 12.27 -8.76 -6.44
CA ARG A 325 11.24 -8.95 -7.45
C ARG A 325 10.21 -9.94 -6.96
N TYR A 326 8.94 -9.63 -7.14
CA TYR A 326 7.83 -10.53 -6.88
C TYR A 326 7.14 -10.86 -8.20
N TYR A 327 6.79 -12.11 -8.39
CA TYR A 327 6.05 -12.61 -9.54
C TYR A 327 4.79 -13.31 -9.03
N ALA A 328 3.65 -13.00 -9.61
CA ALA A 328 2.42 -13.70 -9.34
C ALA A 328 2.39 -15.01 -10.14
N GLU A 329 2.13 -16.11 -9.45
CA GLU A 329 1.95 -17.43 -10.01
C GLU A 329 0.57 -17.96 -9.62
N GLU A 330 -0.03 -18.79 -10.49
CA GLU A 330 -1.28 -19.47 -10.19
C GLU A 330 -0.99 -20.92 -9.82
N ILE A 331 -1.26 -21.29 -8.56
CA ILE A 331 -1.04 -22.62 -8.00
C ILE A 331 -2.37 -23.09 -7.41
N ASP A 332 -2.90 -24.22 -7.90
CA ASP A 332 -4.18 -24.80 -7.48
C ASP A 332 -5.37 -23.81 -7.52
N GLY A 333 -5.39 -22.93 -8.54
CA GLY A 333 -6.42 -21.89 -8.70
C GLY A 333 -6.30 -20.74 -7.72
N ARG A 334 -5.18 -20.63 -7.01
CA ARG A 334 -4.86 -19.53 -6.08
C ARG A 334 -3.68 -18.74 -6.60
N ARG A 335 -3.76 -17.42 -6.43
CA ARG A 335 -2.66 -16.51 -6.70
C ARG A 335 -1.64 -16.57 -5.56
N VAL A 336 -0.40 -16.88 -5.89
CA VAL A 336 0.74 -16.96 -4.96
C VAL A 336 1.85 -16.03 -5.47
N TRP A 337 2.57 -15.38 -4.57
CA TRP A 337 3.67 -14.49 -4.91
C TRP A 337 5.02 -15.16 -4.65
N THR A 338 5.83 -15.30 -5.70
CA THR A 338 7.19 -15.86 -5.62
C THR A 338 8.22 -14.72 -5.70
N ILE A 339 9.22 -14.72 -4.81
CA ILE A 339 10.26 -13.68 -4.78
C ILE A 339 11.56 -14.15 -5.44
N HIS A 340 12.19 -13.28 -6.23
CA HIS A 340 13.59 -13.42 -6.64
C HIS A 340 14.39 -12.21 -6.16
N ARG A 341 15.41 -12.44 -5.32
CA ARG A 341 16.41 -11.41 -5.02
C ARG A 341 17.48 -11.43 -6.10
N LEU A 342 17.78 -10.27 -6.66
CA LEU A 342 18.82 -10.14 -7.67
C LEU A 342 20.04 -9.45 -7.08
N VAL A 343 21.22 -9.98 -7.37
CA VAL A 343 22.47 -9.26 -7.13
C VAL A 343 22.36 -7.92 -7.86
N PRO A 344 22.52 -6.78 -7.17
CA PRO A 344 22.51 -5.48 -7.84
C PRO A 344 23.62 -5.46 -8.89
N GLN A 345 23.37 -4.77 -10.00
CA GLN A 345 24.47 -4.38 -10.86
C GLN A 345 25.36 -3.48 -10.00
N LEU A 346 26.59 -3.93 -9.72
CA LEU A 346 27.58 -3.09 -9.06
C LEU A 346 27.67 -1.82 -9.91
N ALA A 347 27.52 -0.66 -9.28
CA ALA A 347 27.70 0.59 -9.99
C ALA A 347 29.16 0.62 -10.49
N GLU A 348 29.37 0.30 -11.76
CA GLU A 348 30.59 0.67 -12.45
C GLU A 348 30.60 2.20 -12.42
N SER A 349 31.57 2.77 -11.70
CA SER A 349 31.71 4.20 -11.46
C SER A 349 31.33 5.02 -12.71
N ALA A 350 30.14 5.60 -12.71
CA ALA A 350 29.73 6.52 -13.77
C ALA A 350 30.31 7.88 -13.42
N SER A 351 31.32 8.27 -14.19
CA SER A 351 31.79 9.64 -14.32
C SER A 351 30.60 10.61 -14.38
N SER A 352 30.70 11.70 -13.61
CA SER A 352 29.78 12.84 -13.63
C SER A 352 29.33 13.21 -15.04
N LEU A 353 28.02 13.20 -15.28
CA LEU A 353 27.36 13.86 -16.41
C LEU A 353 27.24 15.37 -16.17
#